data_AF-A0A920TWW0-F1
#
_entry.id   AF-A0A920TWW0-F1
#
_cell.length_a   1.000
_cell.length_b   1.000
_cell.length_c   1.000
_cell.angle_alpha   90.00
_cell.angle_beta   90.00
_cell.angle_gamma   90.00
#
_symmetry.space_group_name_H-M   'P 1'
#
loop_
_entity.id
_entity.type
_entity.pdbx_description
1 polymer ?
#
loop_
_entity_poly.entity_id
_entity_poly.type
_entity_poly.pdbx_seq_one_letter_code
_entity_poly.pdbx_strand_id
1 'polypeptide(L)'
;MDNLRQILKELEFLGLELDTDLVSPFEKSQSAFYELEDVEDILGSYDQSLDFNPDRLEKIEDRLAEINGLKRKYGNSISEIFSKREKFATELGQLAVNEKNTKKLAKEIHNKEMVVSKLAVELAEKREIGAKFLKQGVEKELTELHMSGVRFGVDFNYPPDAEGFVEYHKTKLKPTSVGLGTLEFLFSPNPGKNFVLWLKLPRVANFRGSC
;
A
#
# COMPACT_ATOMS: atom_id res chain seq x y z
N MET A 1 17.79 -71.91 -10.50
CA MET A 1 17.08 -73.16 -10.84
C MET A 1 17.76 -74.01 -11.92
N ASP A 2 18.39 -73.42 -12.93
CA ASP A 2 19.01 -74.19 -14.04
C ASP A 2 20.09 -75.20 -13.60
N ASN A 3 20.96 -74.83 -12.65
CA ASN A 3 21.96 -75.75 -12.11
C ASN A 3 21.33 -76.93 -11.35
N LEU A 4 20.21 -76.71 -10.64
CA LEU A 4 19.48 -77.77 -9.94
C LEU A 4 18.76 -78.70 -10.93
N ARG A 5 18.19 -78.15 -12.02
CA ARG A 5 17.64 -78.95 -13.13
C ARG A 5 18.72 -79.81 -13.80
N GLN A 6 19.92 -79.27 -13.99
CA GLN A 6 21.03 -80.00 -14.59
C GLN A 6 21.47 -81.19 -13.70
N ILE A 7 21.62 -80.94 -12.40
CA ILE A 7 21.98 -81.96 -11.40
C ILE A 7 20.89 -83.05 -11.32
N LEU A 8 19.61 -82.69 -11.40
CA LEU A 8 18.52 -83.67 -11.39
C LEU A 8 18.55 -84.60 -12.61
N LYS A 9 18.83 -84.08 -13.81
CA LYS A 9 18.95 -84.91 -15.03
C LYS A 9 20.12 -85.88 -14.94
N GLU A 10 21.25 -85.44 -14.36
CA GLU A 10 22.41 -86.29 -14.15
C GLU A 10 22.12 -87.39 -13.12
N LEU A 11 21.40 -87.08 -12.04
CA LEU A 11 20.97 -88.05 -11.03
C LEU A 11 19.91 -89.03 -11.56
N GLU A 12 18.98 -88.57 -12.39
CA GLU A 12 17.97 -89.42 -13.05
C GLU A 12 18.63 -90.48 -13.93
N PHE A 13 19.61 -90.05 -14.73
CA PHE A 13 20.39 -90.92 -15.62
C PHE A 13 21.18 -91.98 -14.84
N LEU A 14 21.87 -91.58 -13.76
CA LEU A 14 22.67 -92.49 -12.93
C LEU A 14 21.82 -93.49 -12.13
N GLY A 15 20.66 -93.07 -11.61
CA GLY A 15 19.78 -93.91 -10.79
C GLY A 15 18.98 -94.96 -11.58
N LEU A 16 18.68 -94.70 -12.86
CA LEU A 16 17.92 -95.62 -13.72
C LEU A 16 18.80 -96.62 -14.48
N GLU A 17 20.06 -96.29 -14.78
CA GLU A 17 20.94 -97.12 -15.61
C GLU A 17 22.05 -97.87 -14.85
N LEU A 18 22.42 -97.44 -13.63
CA LEU A 18 23.67 -97.90 -12.98
C LEU A 18 23.49 -98.37 -11.53
N ASP A 19 22.75 -97.65 -10.67
CA ASP A 19 22.63 -97.97 -9.24
C ASP A 19 21.24 -97.63 -8.67
N THR A 20 20.51 -98.67 -8.26
CA THR A 20 19.17 -98.54 -7.69
C THR A 20 19.14 -97.83 -6.34
N ASP A 21 20.26 -97.77 -5.61
CA ASP A 21 20.33 -97.07 -4.31
C ASP A 21 20.22 -95.54 -4.47
N LEU A 22 20.44 -95.01 -5.69
CA LEU A 22 20.35 -93.58 -6.01
C LEU A 22 18.92 -93.10 -6.34
N VAL A 23 17.95 -94.01 -6.48
CA VAL A 23 16.55 -93.66 -6.76
C VAL A 23 15.92 -92.83 -5.63
N SER A 24 16.13 -93.19 -4.37
CA SER A 24 15.56 -92.45 -3.24
C SER A 24 16.13 -91.03 -3.07
N PRO A 25 17.46 -90.81 -3.17
CA PRO A 25 18.03 -89.46 -3.25
C PRO A 25 17.52 -88.64 -4.45
N PHE A 26 17.32 -89.26 -5.61
CA PHE A 26 16.76 -88.60 -6.79
C PHE A 26 15.33 -88.12 -6.52
N GLU A 27 14.44 -88.98 -6.04
CA GLU A 27 13.04 -88.62 -5.72
C GLU A 27 12.97 -87.48 -4.69
N LYS A 28 13.81 -87.51 -3.64
CA LYS A 28 13.89 -86.43 -2.64
C LYS A 28 14.38 -85.12 -3.24
N SER A 29 15.40 -85.17 -4.09
CA SER A 29 15.94 -83.99 -4.76
C SER A 29 14.95 -83.41 -5.76
N GLN A 30 14.20 -84.27 -6.45
CA GLN A 30 13.15 -83.88 -7.39
C GLN A 30 11.97 -83.22 -6.66
N SER A 31 11.54 -83.77 -5.52
CA SER A 31 10.52 -83.16 -4.66
C SER A 31 10.96 -81.78 -4.18
N ALA A 32 12.18 -81.65 -3.66
CA ALA A 32 12.72 -80.37 -3.19
C ALA A 32 12.85 -79.33 -4.33
N PHE A 33 13.14 -79.78 -5.55
CA PHE A 33 13.19 -78.91 -6.71
C PHE A 33 11.82 -78.35 -7.07
N TYR A 34 10.77 -79.18 -7.09
CA TYR A 34 9.41 -78.71 -7.34
C TYR A 34 8.91 -77.78 -6.23
N GLU A 35 9.24 -78.06 -4.97
CA GLU A 35 8.93 -77.14 -3.86
C GLU A 35 9.62 -75.77 -4.04
N LEU A 36 10.85 -75.74 -4.54
CA LEU A 36 11.56 -74.49 -4.82
C LEU A 36 11.00 -73.74 -6.03
N GLU A 37 10.53 -74.47 -7.04
CA GLU A 37 9.87 -73.91 -8.23
C GLU A 37 8.54 -73.26 -7.84
N ASP A 38 7.74 -73.92 -7.01
CA ASP A 38 6.51 -73.36 -6.44
C ASP A 38 6.79 -72.08 -5.63
N VAL A 39 7.86 -72.05 -4.83
CA VAL A 39 8.26 -70.85 -4.07
C VAL A 39 8.71 -69.73 -5.00
N GLU A 40 9.46 -70.04 -6.06
CA GLU A 40 9.85 -69.06 -7.08
C GLU A 40 8.64 -68.43 -7.76
N ASP A 41 7.66 -69.24 -8.14
CA ASP A 41 6.41 -68.79 -8.77
C ASP A 41 5.56 -67.92 -7.82
N ILE A 42 5.48 -68.30 -6.53
CA ILE A 42 4.79 -67.50 -5.51
C ILE A 42 5.48 -66.14 -5.33
N LEU A 43 6.82 -66.13 -5.24
CA LEU A 43 7.58 -64.89 -5.08
C LEU A 43 7.50 -64.00 -6.32
N GLY A 44 7.55 -64.58 -7.52
CA GLY A 44 7.38 -63.86 -8.78
C GLY A 44 5.98 -63.25 -8.92
N SER A 45 4.95 -64.00 -8.54
CA SER A 45 3.56 -63.51 -8.50
C SER A 45 3.39 -62.40 -7.46
N TYR A 46 4.04 -62.52 -6.30
CA TYR A 46 4.02 -61.49 -5.27
C TYR A 46 4.70 -60.20 -5.73
N ASP A 47 5.87 -60.29 -6.38
CA ASP A 47 6.58 -59.14 -6.95
C ASP A 47 5.73 -58.42 -8.01
N GLN A 48 5.06 -59.19 -8.88
CA GLN A 48 4.12 -58.63 -9.86
C GLN A 48 2.86 -58.02 -9.23
N SER A 49 2.48 -58.45 -8.03
CA SER A 49 1.34 -57.89 -7.28
C SER A 49 1.68 -56.57 -6.59
N LEU A 50 2.97 -56.24 -6.43
CA LEU A 50 3.40 -54.96 -5.89
C LEU A 50 3.16 -53.87 -6.94
N ASP A 51 2.06 -53.13 -6.80
CA ASP A 51 1.75 -51.94 -7.60
C ASP A 51 2.66 -50.76 -7.17
N PHE A 52 3.94 -50.85 -7.50
CA PHE A 52 4.93 -49.82 -7.24
C PHE A 52 4.96 -48.84 -8.41
N ASN A 53 4.31 -47.69 -8.23
CA ASN A 53 4.25 -46.64 -9.24
C ASN A 53 5.20 -45.48 -8.86
N PRO A 54 6.46 -45.48 -9.35
CA PRO A 54 7.45 -44.46 -8.98
C PRO A 54 7.01 -43.04 -9.38
N ASP A 55 6.37 -42.87 -10.54
CA ASP A 55 5.87 -41.57 -10.99
C ASP A 55 4.79 -41.01 -10.05
N ARG A 56 3.96 -41.89 -9.47
CA ARG A 56 2.95 -41.49 -8.49
C ARG A 56 3.60 -41.09 -7.17
N LEU A 57 4.64 -41.81 -6.74
CA LEU A 57 5.38 -41.48 -5.53
C LEU A 57 6.02 -40.10 -5.64
N GLU A 58 6.74 -39.85 -6.74
CA GLU A 58 7.38 -38.55 -7.01
C GLU A 58 6.37 -37.40 -6.97
N LYS A 59 5.21 -37.54 -7.62
CA LYS A 59 4.13 -36.54 -7.58
C LYS A 59 3.62 -36.25 -6.16
N ILE A 60 3.55 -37.28 -5.31
CA ILE A 60 3.11 -37.12 -3.92
C ILE A 60 4.19 -36.40 -3.11
N GLU A 61 5.46 -36.78 -3.28
CA GLU A 61 6.61 -36.14 -2.62
C GLU A 61 6.73 -34.66 -2.99
N ASP A 62 6.60 -34.33 -4.28
CA ASP A 62 6.58 -32.95 -4.77
C ASP A 62 5.44 -32.15 -4.13
N ARG A 63 4.24 -32.72 -4.09
CA ARG A 63 3.08 -32.05 -3.49
C ARG A 63 3.27 -31.84 -1.99
N LEU A 64 3.86 -32.80 -1.28
CA LEU A 64 4.20 -32.66 0.14
C LEU A 64 5.28 -31.60 0.35
N ALA A 65 6.29 -31.54 -0.49
CA ALA A 65 7.34 -30.52 -0.44
C ALA A 65 6.75 -29.11 -0.62
N GLU A 66 5.84 -28.93 -1.57
CA GLU A 66 5.11 -27.67 -1.79
C GLU A 66 4.30 -27.27 -0.55
N ILE A 67 3.50 -28.19 -0.01
CA ILE A 67 2.69 -27.94 1.20
C ILE A 67 3.60 -27.57 2.38
N ASN A 68 4.70 -28.29 2.59
CA ASN A 68 5.65 -28.01 3.66
C ASN A 68 6.34 -26.65 3.47
N GLY A 69 6.66 -26.28 2.24
CA GLY A 69 7.17 -24.95 1.90
C GLY A 69 6.19 -23.84 2.26
N LEU A 70 4.90 -24.03 1.94
CA LEU A 70 3.83 -23.11 2.33
C LEU A 70 3.64 -23.06 3.85
N LYS A 71 3.71 -24.19 4.54
CA LYS A 71 3.60 -24.24 6.00
C LYS A 71 4.71 -23.42 6.67
N ARG A 72 5.96 -23.58 6.23
CA ARG A 72 7.10 -22.82 6.75
C ARG A 72 6.94 -21.29 6.58
N LYS A 73 6.34 -20.84 5.47
CA LYS A 73 6.15 -19.41 5.17
C LYS A 73 4.89 -18.84 5.82
N TYR A 74 3.80 -19.60 5.87
CA TYR A 74 2.46 -19.09 6.10
C TYR A 74 1.71 -19.74 7.27
N GLY A 75 2.20 -20.81 7.90
CA GLY A 75 1.61 -21.32 9.14
C GLY A 75 1.86 -22.80 9.37
N ASN A 76 1.77 -23.26 10.61
CA ASN A 76 2.09 -24.64 10.96
C ASN A 76 1.00 -25.64 10.54
N SER A 77 -0.13 -25.16 10.03
CA SER A 77 -1.26 -25.96 9.54
C SER A 77 -1.82 -25.45 8.22
N ILE A 78 -2.49 -26.32 7.46
CA ILE A 78 -3.17 -25.94 6.21
C ILE A 78 -4.24 -24.87 6.48
N SER A 79 -4.96 -24.98 7.59
CA SER A 79 -5.97 -24.00 8.00
C SER A 79 -5.38 -22.59 8.21
N GLU A 80 -4.21 -22.49 8.85
CA GLU A 80 -3.52 -21.20 9.03
C GLU A 80 -3.11 -20.57 7.70
N ILE A 81 -2.66 -21.38 6.72
CA ILE A 81 -2.29 -20.89 5.38
C ILE A 81 -3.51 -20.24 4.71
N PHE A 82 -4.67 -20.91 4.74
CA PHE A 82 -5.91 -20.36 4.18
C PHE A 82 -6.37 -19.10 4.92
N SER A 83 -6.30 -19.11 6.26
CA SER A 83 -6.64 -17.92 7.05
C SER A 83 -5.75 -16.72 6.72
N LYS A 84 -4.43 -16.93 6.54
CA LYS A 84 -3.53 -15.85 6.09
C LYS A 84 -3.86 -15.37 4.68
N ARG A 85 -4.20 -16.26 3.76
CA ARG A 85 -4.64 -15.89 2.40
C ARG A 85 -5.86 -14.97 2.45
N GLU A 86 -6.86 -15.29 3.25
CA GLU A 86 -8.06 -14.44 3.41
C GLU A 86 -7.73 -13.08 4.03
N LYS A 87 -6.85 -13.06 5.05
CA LYS A 87 -6.36 -11.81 5.65
C LYS A 87 -5.67 -10.93 4.62
N PHE A 88 -4.72 -11.48 3.86
CA PHE A 88 -4.01 -10.73 2.81
C PHE A 88 -4.95 -10.24 1.70
N ALA A 89 -5.93 -11.05 1.30
CA ALA A 89 -6.93 -10.62 0.32
C ALA A 89 -7.77 -9.44 0.85
N THR A 90 -8.14 -9.48 2.14
CA THR A 90 -8.88 -8.41 2.80
C THR A 90 -8.04 -7.13 2.90
N GLU A 91 -6.78 -7.24 3.33
CA GLU A 91 -5.84 -6.12 3.42
C GLU A 91 -5.59 -5.47 2.05
N LEU A 92 -5.37 -6.28 1.00
CA LEU A 92 -5.24 -5.78 -0.37
C LEU A 92 -6.49 -5.04 -0.84
N GLY A 93 -7.68 -5.58 -0.54
CA GLY A 93 -8.94 -4.90 -0.82
C GLY A 93 -9.05 -3.55 -0.13
N GLN A 94 -8.68 -3.47 1.15
CA GLN A 94 -8.66 -2.22 1.92
C GLN A 94 -7.68 -1.20 1.35
N LEU A 95 -6.47 -1.62 0.97
CA LEU A 95 -5.47 -0.75 0.36
C LEU A 95 -5.97 -0.17 -0.97
N ALA A 96 -6.59 -1.00 -1.83
CA ALA A 96 -7.13 -0.53 -3.11
C ALA A 96 -8.28 0.49 -2.92
N VAL A 97 -9.15 0.26 -1.93
CA VAL A 97 -10.20 1.22 -1.56
C VAL A 97 -9.60 2.53 -1.03
N ASN A 98 -8.57 2.43 -0.19
CA ASN A 98 -7.88 3.60 0.35
C ASN A 98 -7.25 4.43 -0.76
N GLU A 99 -6.52 3.82 -1.70
CA GLU A 99 -5.94 4.54 -2.84
C GLU A 99 -7.00 5.26 -3.68
N LYS A 100 -8.15 4.60 -3.93
CA LYS A 100 -9.27 5.21 -4.63
C LYS A 100 -9.82 6.41 -3.87
N ASN A 101 -9.97 6.30 -2.56
CA ASN A 101 -10.43 7.38 -1.70
C ASN A 101 -9.44 8.55 -1.65
N THR A 102 -8.13 8.29 -1.55
CA THR A 102 -7.08 9.30 -1.59
C THR A 102 -7.12 10.08 -2.91
N LYS A 103 -7.21 9.39 -4.05
CA LYS A 103 -7.34 10.04 -5.37
C LYS A 103 -8.60 10.89 -5.47
N LYS A 104 -9.73 10.40 -4.95
CA LYS A 104 -10.99 11.15 -4.92
C LYS A 104 -10.86 12.42 -4.06
N LEU A 105 -10.35 12.29 -2.84
CA LEU A 105 -10.17 13.42 -1.91
C LEU A 105 -9.19 14.45 -2.47
N ALA A 106 -8.08 14.04 -3.07
CA ALA A 106 -7.13 14.96 -3.71
C ALA A 106 -7.80 15.79 -4.83
N LYS A 107 -8.66 15.15 -5.65
CA LYS A 107 -9.44 15.85 -6.68
C LYS A 107 -10.45 16.83 -6.08
N GLU A 108 -11.12 16.45 -5.00
CA GLU A 108 -12.05 17.33 -4.29
C GLU A 108 -11.36 18.53 -3.65
N ILE A 109 -10.18 18.33 -3.04
CA ILE A 109 -9.34 19.40 -2.50
C ILE A 109 -8.96 20.36 -3.62
N HIS A 110 -8.41 19.87 -4.73
CA HIS A 110 -8.01 20.70 -5.86
C HIS A 110 -9.18 21.53 -6.43
N ASN A 111 -10.36 20.92 -6.57
CA ASN A 111 -11.55 21.64 -7.01
C ASN A 111 -11.96 22.75 -6.04
N LYS A 112 -11.90 22.49 -4.73
CA LYS A 112 -12.20 23.50 -3.71
C LYS A 112 -11.16 24.60 -3.68
N GLU A 113 -9.88 24.27 -3.84
CA GLU A 113 -8.79 25.24 -3.97
C GLU A 113 -9.03 26.20 -5.12
N MET A 114 -9.41 25.70 -6.31
CA MET A 114 -9.74 26.57 -7.46
C MET A 114 -10.89 27.55 -7.14
N VAL A 115 -11.95 27.08 -6.47
CA VAL A 115 -13.08 27.93 -6.07
C VAL A 115 -12.63 28.98 -5.06
N VAL A 116 -11.88 28.58 -4.04
CA VAL A 116 -11.34 29.49 -3.01
C VAL A 116 -10.42 30.52 -3.65
N SER A 117 -9.53 30.11 -4.56
CA SER A 117 -8.63 31.03 -5.27
C SER A 117 -9.40 32.12 -6.00
N LYS A 118 -10.44 31.75 -6.76
CA LYS A 118 -11.26 32.73 -7.47
C LYS A 118 -11.94 33.72 -6.52
N LEU A 119 -12.57 33.21 -5.47
CA LEU A 119 -13.29 34.05 -4.50
C LEU A 119 -12.33 34.94 -3.68
N ALA A 120 -11.15 34.43 -3.34
CA ALA A 120 -10.15 35.14 -2.56
C ALA A 120 -9.56 36.31 -3.35
N VAL A 121 -9.28 36.12 -4.65
CA VAL A 121 -8.84 37.19 -5.56
C VAL A 121 -9.94 38.23 -5.72
N GLU A 122 -11.18 37.81 -6.01
CA GLU A 122 -12.32 38.74 -6.16
C GLU A 122 -12.54 39.59 -4.88
N LEU A 123 -12.42 38.97 -3.71
CA LEU A 123 -12.51 39.67 -2.44
C LEU A 123 -11.37 40.68 -2.25
N ALA A 124 -10.13 40.32 -2.59
CA ALA A 124 -8.99 41.22 -2.50
C ALA A 124 -9.17 42.46 -3.40
N GLU A 125 -9.56 42.26 -4.66
CA GLU A 125 -9.83 43.36 -5.59
C GLU A 125 -10.94 44.29 -5.10
N LYS A 126 -12.05 43.72 -4.59
CA LYS A 126 -13.15 44.51 -4.01
C LYS A 126 -12.70 45.30 -2.78
N ARG A 127 -11.82 44.74 -1.94
CA ARG A 127 -11.25 45.45 -0.79
C ARG A 127 -10.34 46.59 -1.21
N GLU A 128 -9.49 46.40 -2.21
CA GLU A 128 -8.63 47.47 -2.75
C GLU A 128 -9.46 48.61 -3.35
N ILE A 129 -10.54 48.28 -4.08
CA ILE A 129 -11.48 49.28 -4.62
C ILE A 129 -12.19 50.02 -3.48
N GLY A 130 -12.72 49.29 -2.50
CA GLY A 130 -13.38 49.88 -1.32
C GLY A 130 -12.46 50.80 -0.53
N ALA A 131 -11.18 50.43 -0.39
CA ALA A 131 -10.18 51.26 0.28
C ALA A 131 -9.94 52.60 -0.44
N LYS A 132 -9.98 52.63 -1.79
CA LYS A 132 -9.89 53.88 -2.56
C LYS A 132 -11.07 54.81 -2.28
N PHE A 133 -12.29 54.27 -2.28
CA PHE A 133 -13.48 55.06 -1.96
C PHE A 133 -13.49 55.54 -0.51
N LEU A 134 -13.11 54.68 0.43
CA LEU A 134 -12.99 55.05 1.85
C LEU A 134 -11.99 56.19 2.02
N LYS A 135 -10.83 56.10 1.38
CA LYS A 135 -9.82 57.16 1.44
C LYS A 135 -10.35 58.49 0.94
N GLN A 136 -11.01 58.50 -0.21
CA GLN A 136 -11.60 59.72 -0.77
C GLN A 136 -12.66 60.33 0.16
N GLY A 137 -13.54 59.50 0.73
CA GLY A 137 -14.56 59.95 1.68
C GLY A 137 -13.92 60.57 2.94
N VAL A 138 -12.96 59.88 3.55
CA VAL A 138 -12.26 60.37 4.75
C VAL A 138 -11.51 61.67 4.48
N GLU A 139 -10.77 61.78 3.36
CA GLU A 139 -10.04 63.00 3.00
C GLU A 139 -10.99 64.18 2.73
N LYS A 140 -12.17 63.93 2.17
CA LYS A 140 -13.21 64.95 1.98
C LYS A 140 -13.71 65.50 3.32
N GLU A 141 -14.13 64.63 4.24
CA GLU A 141 -14.62 65.02 5.56
C GLU A 141 -13.54 65.78 6.36
N LEU A 142 -12.28 65.33 6.29
CA LEU A 142 -11.15 66.02 6.94
C LEU A 142 -10.92 67.42 6.36
N THR A 143 -11.15 67.59 5.05
CA THR A 143 -11.03 68.91 4.41
C THR A 143 -12.13 69.86 4.87
N GLU A 144 -13.38 69.38 5.00
CA GLU A 144 -14.51 70.17 5.51
C GLU A 144 -14.29 70.61 6.97
N LEU A 145 -13.56 69.82 7.76
CA LEU A 145 -13.13 70.14 9.13
C LEU A 145 -11.93 71.10 9.20
N HIS A 146 -11.52 71.72 8.09
CA HIS A 146 -10.32 72.57 7.98
C HIS A 146 -9.01 71.85 8.34
N MET A 147 -8.98 70.52 8.25
CA MET A 147 -7.82 69.67 8.50
C MET A 147 -7.15 69.25 7.19
N SER A 148 -7.05 70.15 6.21
CA SER A 148 -6.50 69.89 4.86
C SER A 148 -5.03 69.43 4.85
N GLY A 149 -4.32 69.55 5.98
CA GLY A 149 -2.97 69.04 6.15
C GLY A 149 -2.88 67.53 6.48
N VAL A 150 -4.01 66.89 6.73
CA VAL A 150 -4.09 65.49 7.14
C VAL A 150 -4.21 64.57 5.94
N ARG A 151 -3.49 63.44 5.95
CA ARG A 151 -3.63 62.39 4.92
C ARG A 151 -4.08 61.07 5.53
N PHE A 152 -4.96 60.37 4.81
CA PHE A 152 -5.40 59.03 5.13
C PHE A 152 -4.83 58.02 4.13
N GLY A 153 -4.34 56.89 4.63
CA GLY A 153 -3.77 55.82 3.81
C GLY A 153 -4.39 54.47 4.17
N VAL A 154 -4.40 53.57 3.20
CA VAL A 154 -4.69 52.16 3.42
C VAL A 154 -3.53 51.39 2.80
N ASP A 155 -2.89 50.55 3.60
CA ASP A 155 -1.78 49.71 3.15
C ASP A 155 -2.19 48.25 3.19
N PHE A 156 -1.87 47.51 2.13
CA PHE A 156 -2.20 46.10 1.99
C PHE A 156 -0.91 45.26 2.05
N ASN A 157 -0.92 44.24 2.90
CA ASN A 157 0.19 43.31 3.03
C ASN A 157 -0.21 41.93 2.53
N TYR A 158 0.49 41.46 1.50
CA TYR A 158 0.29 40.18 0.83
C TYR A 158 1.55 39.32 0.98
N PRO A 159 1.77 38.70 2.15
CA PRO A 159 2.99 37.92 2.39
C PRO A 159 2.99 36.65 1.53
N PRO A 160 4.07 36.37 0.77
CA PRO A 160 4.21 35.12 0.05
C PRO A 160 4.22 33.92 1.00
N ASP A 161 3.61 32.82 0.57
CA ASP A 161 3.56 31.56 1.33
C ASP A 161 3.84 30.38 0.39
N ALA A 162 4.78 29.51 0.80
CA ALA A 162 5.20 28.34 0.02
C ALA A 162 4.10 27.27 -0.08
N GLU A 163 3.21 27.21 0.92
CA GLU A 163 2.02 26.34 0.91
C GLU A 163 0.81 27.03 0.26
N GLY A 164 0.97 28.28 -0.19
CA GLY A 164 -0.06 29.04 -0.87
C GLY A 164 -0.46 28.43 -2.22
N PHE A 165 -1.77 28.33 -2.43
CA PHE A 165 -2.36 27.83 -3.69
C PHE A 165 -3.12 28.93 -4.48
N VAL A 166 -3.15 30.16 -3.96
CA VAL A 166 -3.77 31.31 -4.64
C VAL A 166 -2.66 32.19 -5.21
N GLU A 167 -2.72 32.50 -6.49
CA GLU A 167 -1.80 33.44 -7.13
C GLU A 167 -2.43 34.84 -7.20
N TYR A 168 -1.75 35.84 -6.66
CA TYR A 168 -2.19 37.23 -6.68
C TYR A 168 -0.95 38.14 -6.68
N HIS A 169 -0.96 39.22 -7.47
CA HIS A 169 0.23 40.09 -7.66
C HIS A 169 1.51 39.32 -8.04
N LYS A 170 1.40 38.23 -8.80
CA LYS A 170 2.51 37.34 -9.23
C LYS A 170 3.23 36.63 -8.08
N THR A 171 2.59 36.51 -6.92
CA THR A 171 3.09 35.72 -5.79
C THR A 171 2.05 34.69 -5.36
N LYS A 172 2.52 33.60 -4.75
CA LYS A 172 1.65 32.59 -4.15
C LYS A 172 1.33 32.97 -2.71
N LEU A 173 0.05 32.93 -2.36
CA LEU A 173 -0.45 33.26 -1.04
C LEU A 173 -1.34 32.16 -0.49
N LYS A 174 -1.34 32.07 0.83
CA LYS A 174 -2.25 31.21 1.58
C LYS A 174 -3.50 32.01 1.97
N PRO A 175 -4.69 31.60 1.50
CA PRO A 175 -5.92 32.28 1.86
C PRO A 175 -6.28 32.01 3.32
N THR A 176 -6.86 33.00 3.99
CA THR A 176 -7.35 32.89 5.36
C THR A 176 -8.88 33.05 5.40
N SER A 177 -9.48 32.86 6.58
CA SER A 177 -10.91 33.11 6.77
C SER A 177 -11.35 34.55 6.48
N VAL A 178 -10.41 35.51 6.49
CA VAL A 178 -10.66 36.93 6.18
C VAL A 178 -10.23 37.33 4.76
N GLY A 179 -9.80 36.36 3.94
CA GLY A 179 -9.34 36.56 2.57
C GLY A 179 -7.82 36.54 2.43
N LEU A 180 -7.32 37.22 1.39
CA LEU A 180 -5.88 37.35 1.12
C LEU A 180 -5.29 38.52 1.90
N GLY A 181 -4.15 38.25 2.56
CA GLY A 181 -3.36 39.27 3.22
C GLY A 181 -4.08 40.00 4.36
N THR A 182 -3.42 41.04 4.85
CA THR A 182 -3.97 41.97 5.84
C THR A 182 -3.97 43.38 5.29
N LEU A 183 -4.72 44.28 5.92
CA LEU A 183 -4.63 45.70 5.62
C LEU A 183 -4.50 46.51 6.91
N GLU A 184 -3.86 47.65 6.81
CA GLU A 184 -3.71 48.61 7.90
C GLU A 184 -4.18 50.00 7.44
N PHE A 185 -4.88 50.69 8.33
CA PHE A 185 -5.23 52.09 8.13
C PHE A 185 -4.11 52.98 8.67
N LEU A 186 -3.71 53.95 7.85
CA LEU A 186 -2.60 54.85 8.11
C LEU A 186 -3.10 56.30 8.17
N PHE A 187 -2.44 57.11 9.02
CA PHE A 187 -2.76 58.51 9.20
C PHE A 187 -1.50 59.37 9.20
N SER A 188 -1.57 60.56 8.62
CA SER A 188 -0.53 61.58 8.72
C SER A 188 -1.17 62.87 9.22
N PRO A 189 -0.91 63.32 10.46
CA PRO A 189 -1.62 64.44 11.07
C PRO A 189 -1.27 65.81 10.47
N ASN A 190 -0.09 65.97 9.84
CA ASN A 190 0.32 67.22 9.19
C ASN A 190 1.13 66.93 7.91
N PRO A 191 1.20 67.89 6.96
CA PRO A 191 2.04 67.78 5.78
C PRO A 191 3.52 67.63 6.17
N GLY A 192 4.23 66.69 5.55
CA GLY A 192 5.66 66.45 5.80
C GLY A 192 5.99 65.46 6.92
N LYS A 193 5.00 64.96 7.69
CA LYS A 193 5.21 63.82 8.61
C LYS A 193 4.94 62.49 7.91
N ASN A 194 5.61 61.44 8.40
CA ASN A 194 5.41 60.07 7.94
C ASN A 194 4.04 59.53 8.38
N PHE A 195 3.50 58.60 7.60
CA PHE A 195 2.31 57.85 8.00
C PHE A 195 2.57 57.06 9.28
N VAL A 196 1.59 57.06 10.18
CA VAL A 196 1.55 56.23 11.37
C VAL A 196 0.31 55.34 11.34
N LEU A 197 0.44 54.15 11.92
CA LEU A 197 -0.66 53.21 12.13
C LEU A 197 -1.80 53.87 12.91
N TRP A 198 -2.99 53.91 12.32
CA TRP A 198 -4.17 54.55 12.94
C TRP A 198 -4.51 53.91 14.29
N LEU A 199 -4.39 52.59 14.41
CA LEU A 199 -4.62 51.83 15.65
C LEU A 199 -3.58 52.10 16.75
N LYS A 200 -2.43 52.70 16.40
CA LYS A 200 -1.37 53.09 17.34
C LYS A 200 -1.36 54.59 17.65
N LEU A 201 -2.31 55.36 17.13
CA LEU A 201 -2.50 56.72 17.59
C LEU A 201 -2.87 56.66 19.09
N PRO A 202 -2.18 57.43 19.96
CA PRO A 202 -2.66 57.57 21.33
C PRO A 202 -4.11 58.01 21.23
N ARG A 203 -5.03 57.30 21.92
CA ARG A 203 -6.44 57.71 22.06
C ARG A 203 -6.42 59.21 22.26
N VAL A 204 -6.92 59.96 21.27
CA VAL A 204 -6.79 61.42 21.23
C VAL A 204 -7.21 61.92 22.60
N ALA A 205 -6.24 62.51 23.29
CA ALA A 205 -6.41 63.13 24.59
C ALA A 205 -7.64 64.05 24.50
N ASN A 206 -8.46 63.99 25.54
CA ASN A 206 -9.55 64.92 25.81
C ASN A 206 -9.30 66.29 25.18
N PHE A 207 -9.99 66.57 24.07
CA PHE A 207 -10.17 67.93 23.59
C PHE A 207 -11.11 68.63 24.58
N ARG A 208 -10.59 69.01 25.75
CA ARG A 208 -11.18 70.07 26.57
C ARG A 208 -10.80 71.38 25.91
N GLY A 209 -11.67 71.85 25.03
CA GLY A 209 -11.70 73.26 24.66
C GLY A 209 -12.24 74.05 25.84
N SER A 210 -11.37 74.80 26.52
CA SER A 210 -11.76 75.98 27.26
C SER A 210 -11.88 77.13 26.26
N CYS A 211 -13.11 77.56 26.03
CA CYS A 211 -13.57 78.94 25.83
C CYS A 211 -15.08 78.94 26.01
#